data_AF-A0A1G6MQZ8-F1
#
_entry.id   AF-A0A1G6MQZ8-F1
#
_cell.length_a   1.000
_cell.length_b   1.000
_cell.length_c   1.000
_cell.angle_alpha   90.00
_cell.angle_beta   90.00
_cell.angle_gamma   90.00
#
_symmetry.space_group_name_H-M   'P 1'
#
loop_
_entity.id
_entity.type
_entity.pdbx_description
1 polymer ?
#
loop_
_entity_poly.entity_id
_entity_poly.type
_entity_poly.pdbx_seq_one_letter_code
_entity_poly.pdbx_strand_id
1 'polypeptide(L)'
;MRLIISIILLVAAPRIYANDVASYLQEYGRTGVSNYSTEQAIIRDSDLENLLNKLSPFYGDTLTRIRQKAYYLTYKKAIQSNENRTLAVNRLLNGGGDADGGIVGQNLGYLKNFNLDDFDAESARLINLKLSSTRIQHYKDFVLLAGFIGTGKDILYQKVLDRDVPGKTKWYISLALARMGNSEQIAYCMDKVRSLPINDNLLDYVVPDLLYMRQKVGVDFCVTILNSNEKLCHSSNPDNSESIVCGYKILEILAPVVIGIPVAVDATGFVRVDNYEELLNKARQWFL
;
A
#
# COMPACT_ATOMS: atom_id res chain seq x y z
N MET A 1 42.08 -54.68 37.31
CA MET A 1 40.75 -54.21 37.72
C MET A 1 40.53 -52.83 37.10
N ARG A 2 39.79 -52.73 35.99
CA ARG A 2 39.61 -51.47 35.23
C ARG A 2 38.32 -50.79 35.70
N LEU A 3 38.45 -49.58 36.26
CA LEU A 3 37.32 -48.70 36.60
C LEU A 3 36.74 -48.12 35.30
N ILE A 4 35.46 -48.38 35.03
CA ILE A 4 34.70 -47.72 33.96
C ILE A 4 33.97 -46.55 34.59
N ILE A 5 34.37 -45.32 34.24
CA ILE A 5 33.69 -44.09 34.63
C ILE A 5 32.58 -43.85 33.60
N SER A 6 31.33 -44.04 34.01
CA SER A 6 30.15 -43.66 33.23
C SER A 6 29.97 -42.15 33.29
N ILE A 7 30.22 -41.47 32.18
CA ILE A 7 29.88 -40.05 32.00
C ILE A 7 28.38 -39.95 31.72
N ILE A 8 27.64 -39.41 32.69
CA ILE A 8 26.22 -39.04 32.52
C ILE A 8 26.19 -37.72 31.74
N LEU A 9 25.83 -37.81 30.45
CA LEU A 9 25.51 -36.65 29.63
C LEU A 9 24.15 -36.10 30.08
N LEU A 10 24.18 -35.02 30.87
CA LEU A 10 23.00 -34.22 31.16
C LEU A 10 22.57 -33.52 29.87
N VAL A 11 21.58 -34.07 29.18
CA VAL A 11 20.91 -33.39 28.06
C VAL A 11 20.04 -32.29 28.66
N ALA A 12 20.55 -31.06 28.67
CA ALA A 12 19.73 -29.89 28.98
C ALA A 12 18.70 -29.73 27.85
N ALA A 13 17.44 -30.08 28.12
CA ALA A 13 16.35 -29.76 27.21
C ALA A 13 16.29 -28.22 27.08
N PRO A 14 16.35 -27.65 25.85
CA PRO A 14 16.18 -26.22 25.69
C PRO A 14 14.79 -25.84 26.19
N ARG A 15 14.73 -24.83 27.07
CA ARG A 15 13.47 -24.21 27.47
C ARG A 15 12.84 -23.62 26.20
N ILE A 16 11.77 -24.26 25.72
CA ILE A 16 10.92 -23.70 24.67
C ILE A 16 10.24 -22.48 25.27
N TYR A 17 10.71 -21.29 24.93
CA TYR A 17 10.03 -20.06 25.29
C TYR A 17 8.74 -19.97 24.47
N ALA A 18 7.59 -19.89 25.14
CA ALA A 18 6.26 -19.87 24.54
C ALA A 18 5.99 -18.69 23.57
N ASN A 19 6.94 -17.76 23.41
CA ASN A 19 6.88 -16.58 22.55
C ASN A 19 7.99 -16.56 21.48
N ASP A 20 8.63 -17.69 21.21
CA ASP A 20 9.66 -17.80 20.19
C ASP A 20 9.05 -17.78 18.77
N VAL A 21 9.59 -16.91 17.90
CA VAL A 21 9.13 -16.71 16.51
C VAL A 21 9.16 -18.01 15.73
N ALA A 22 10.20 -18.82 15.92
CA ALA A 22 10.34 -20.07 15.20
C ALA A 22 9.28 -21.08 15.64
N SER A 23 9.08 -21.22 16.96
CA SER A 23 8.02 -22.08 17.52
C SER A 23 6.63 -21.67 17.02
N TYR A 24 6.33 -20.36 16.98
CA TYR A 24 5.07 -19.86 16.45
C TYR A 24 4.87 -20.18 14.97
N LEU A 25 5.86 -19.89 14.12
CA LEU A 25 5.75 -20.08 12.67
C LEU A 25 5.72 -21.56 12.28
N GLN A 26 6.39 -22.44 13.04
CA GLN A 26 6.28 -23.89 12.85
C GLN A 26 4.87 -24.40 13.14
N GLU A 27 4.28 -23.98 14.27
CA GLU A 27 2.92 -24.39 14.62
C GLU A 27 1.87 -23.81 13.66
N TYR A 28 2.04 -22.54 13.26
CA TYR A 28 1.22 -21.92 12.22
C TYR A 28 1.35 -22.64 10.89
N GLY A 29 2.57 -23.06 10.51
CA GLY A 29 2.81 -23.86 9.31
C GLY A 29 2.08 -25.20 9.33
N ARG A 30 2.07 -25.87 10.49
CA ARG A 30 1.43 -27.18 10.70
C ARG A 30 -0.10 -27.09 10.70
N THR A 31 -0.66 -26.11 11.39
CA THR A 31 -2.11 -26.03 11.65
C THR A 31 -2.84 -25.06 10.72
N GLY A 32 -2.15 -24.04 10.20
CA GLY A 32 -2.76 -22.90 9.52
C GLY A 32 -3.50 -21.92 10.46
N VAL A 33 -3.51 -22.17 11.77
CA VAL A 33 -4.28 -21.39 12.75
C VAL A 33 -3.41 -20.26 13.30
N SER A 34 -3.85 -19.01 13.10
CA SER A 34 -3.17 -17.84 13.68
C SER A 34 -3.52 -17.69 15.16
N ASN A 35 -2.55 -17.28 15.98
CA ASN A 35 -2.78 -16.94 17.39
C ASN A 35 -2.49 -15.45 17.60
N TYR A 36 -3.56 -14.65 17.70
CA TYR A 36 -3.44 -13.20 17.83
C TYR A 36 -2.61 -12.76 19.04
N SER A 37 -2.82 -13.37 20.21
CA SER A 37 -2.10 -13.03 21.44
C SER A 37 -0.61 -13.29 21.30
N THR A 38 -0.23 -14.42 20.70
CA THR A 38 1.17 -14.75 20.42
C THR A 38 1.79 -13.80 19.39
N GLU A 39 1.07 -13.45 18.33
CA GLU A 39 1.54 -12.46 17.36
C GLU A 39 1.81 -11.10 18.01
N GLN A 40 0.89 -10.61 18.85
CA GLN A 40 1.10 -9.35 19.58
C GLN A 40 2.30 -9.43 20.52
N ALA A 41 2.50 -10.56 21.22
CA ALA A 41 3.68 -10.77 22.06
C ALA A 41 4.97 -10.73 21.23
N ILE A 42 5.03 -11.45 20.11
CA ILE A 42 6.18 -11.44 19.19
C ILE A 42 6.51 -10.01 18.71
N ILE A 43 5.49 -9.24 18.33
CA ILE A 43 5.68 -7.87 17.83
C ILE A 43 6.13 -6.92 18.94
N ARG A 44 5.59 -7.05 20.15
CA ARG A 44 5.90 -6.14 21.26
C ARG A 44 7.26 -6.45 21.90
N ASP A 45 7.62 -7.72 22.02
CA ASP A 45 8.73 -8.17 22.86
C ASP A 45 10.10 -8.18 22.11
N SER A 46 10.16 -7.68 20.87
CA SER A 46 11.41 -7.52 20.10
C SER A 46 11.47 -6.13 19.47
N ASP A 47 12.66 -5.53 19.42
CA ASP A 47 12.94 -4.41 18.51
C ASP A 47 12.83 -4.88 17.05
N LEU A 48 12.72 -3.93 16.12
CA LEU A 48 12.46 -4.22 14.71
C LEU A 48 13.58 -5.08 14.12
N GLU A 49 14.84 -4.67 14.29
CA GLU A 49 15.98 -5.38 13.70
C GLU A 49 16.08 -6.82 14.21
N ASN A 50 15.93 -7.03 15.51
CA ASN A 50 15.92 -8.33 16.14
C ASN A 50 14.77 -9.21 15.63
N LEU A 51 13.56 -8.65 15.48
CA LEU A 51 12.45 -9.40 14.89
C LEU A 51 12.75 -9.80 13.45
N LEU A 52 13.28 -8.90 12.62
CA LEU A 52 13.63 -9.22 11.23
C LEU A 52 14.71 -10.31 11.15
N ASN A 53 15.69 -10.30 12.07
CA ASN A 53 16.70 -11.34 12.17
C ASN A 53 16.08 -12.70 12.52
N LYS A 54 15.16 -12.74 13.48
CA LYS A 54 14.40 -13.97 13.82
C LYS A 54 13.51 -14.46 12.68
N LEU A 55 12.96 -13.54 11.88
CA LEU A 55 12.11 -13.87 10.72
C LEU A 55 12.91 -14.26 9.48
N SER A 56 14.22 -13.95 9.41
CA SER A 56 15.05 -14.15 8.22
C SER A 56 14.96 -15.55 7.59
N PRO A 57 14.97 -16.65 8.36
CA PRO A 57 14.84 -18.00 7.79
C PRO A 57 13.50 -18.26 7.09
N PHE A 58 12.45 -17.55 7.49
CA PHE A 58 11.06 -17.82 7.09
C PHE A 58 10.63 -17.06 5.84
N TYR A 59 11.39 -16.05 5.38
CA TYR A 59 11.10 -15.37 4.12
C TYR A 59 11.35 -16.24 2.88
N GLY A 60 12.17 -17.30 3.01
CA GLY A 60 12.47 -18.26 1.95
C GLY A 60 11.84 -19.64 2.18
N ASP A 61 10.90 -19.75 3.11
CA ASP A 61 10.29 -21.04 3.46
C ASP A 61 9.54 -21.65 2.26
N THR A 62 9.50 -22.98 2.17
CA THR A 62 8.82 -23.69 1.09
C THR A 62 7.30 -23.50 1.14
N LEU A 63 6.74 -23.27 2.34
CA LEU A 63 5.31 -23.05 2.54
C LEU A 63 4.96 -21.57 2.35
N THR A 64 4.14 -21.27 1.33
CA THR A 64 3.65 -19.90 1.03
C THR A 64 3.06 -19.21 2.26
N ARG A 65 2.26 -19.92 3.08
CA ARG A 65 1.65 -19.35 4.29
C ARG A 65 2.69 -18.88 5.32
N ILE A 66 3.81 -19.59 5.47
CA ILE A 66 4.88 -19.20 6.39
C ILE A 66 5.54 -17.91 5.89
N ARG A 67 5.88 -17.84 4.60
CA ARG A 67 6.42 -16.62 3.98
C ARG A 67 5.46 -15.43 4.13
N GLN A 68 4.18 -15.61 3.81
CA GLN A 68 3.13 -14.58 4.01
C GLN A 68 3.08 -14.10 5.45
N LYS A 69 3.12 -15.02 6.43
CA LYS A 69 3.06 -14.67 7.85
C LYS A 69 4.32 -13.93 8.30
N ALA A 70 5.50 -14.30 7.80
CA ALA A 70 6.74 -13.60 8.10
C ALA A 70 6.70 -12.14 7.60
N TYR A 71 6.23 -11.91 6.37
CA TYR A 71 6.05 -10.54 5.87
C TYR A 71 4.94 -9.76 6.60
N TYR A 72 3.86 -10.42 7.01
CA TYR A 72 2.84 -9.79 7.84
C TYR A 72 3.40 -9.32 9.19
N LEU A 73 4.18 -10.16 9.90
CA LEU A 73 4.79 -9.77 11.18
C LEU A 73 5.80 -8.64 11.00
N THR A 74 6.56 -8.66 9.89
CA THR A 74 7.47 -7.58 9.47
C THR A 74 6.73 -6.25 9.34
N TYR A 75 5.65 -6.25 8.55
CA TYR A 75 4.78 -5.09 8.37
C TYR A 75 4.26 -4.62 9.73
N LYS A 76 3.53 -5.46 10.47
CA LYS A 76 2.86 -5.05 11.72
C LYS A 76 3.82 -4.45 12.73
N LYS A 77 5.02 -5.02 12.91
CA LYS A 77 6.04 -4.45 13.79
C LYS A 77 6.47 -3.05 13.34
N ALA A 78 6.70 -2.86 12.05
CA ALA A 78 7.17 -1.59 11.53
C ALA A 78 6.13 -0.46 11.73
N ILE A 79 4.85 -0.73 11.54
CA ILE A 79 3.79 0.32 11.65
C ILE A 79 3.42 0.62 13.11
N GLN A 80 3.64 -0.34 14.00
CA GLN A 80 3.44 -0.16 15.45
C GLN A 80 4.67 0.44 16.15
N SER A 81 5.81 0.53 15.45
CA SER A 81 7.06 1.01 16.03
C SER A 81 7.37 2.46 15.64
N ASN A 82 8.03 3.16 16.56
CA ASN A 82 8.66 4.47 16.33
C ASN A 82 10.12 4.33 15.86
N GLU A 83 10.61 3.10 15.66
CA GLU A 83 11.94 2.80 15.15
C GLU A 83 12.08 3.15 13.66
N ASN A 84 13.31 3.25 13.17
CA ASN A 84 13.58 3.42 11.74
C ASN A 84 13.02 2.22 10.95
N ARG A 85 12.08 2.49 10.03
CA ARG A 85 11.32 1.46 9.32
C ARG A 85 11.95 1.01 8.01
N THR A 86 13.06 1.62 7.59
CA THR A 86 13.73 1.35 6.31
C THR A 86 14.09 -0.12 6.14
N LEU A 87 14.54 -0.80 7.21
CA LEU A 87 14.85 -2.24 7.15
C LEU A 87 13.60 -3.08 6.81
N ALA A 88 12.45 -2.72 7.35
CA ALA A 88 11.19 -3.40 7.07
C ALA A 88 10.72 -3.14 5.63
N VAL A 89 10.80 -1.88 5.16
CA VAL A 89 10.49 -1.49 3.78
C VAL A 89 11.34 -2.29 2.79
N ASN A 90 12.66 -2.32 2.99
CA ASN A 90 13.56 -3.09 2.14
C ASN A 90 13.26 -4.60 2.19
N ARG A 91 12.85 -5.12 3.35
CA ARG A 91 12.44 -6.53 3.45
C ARG A 91 11.16 -6.82 2.67
N LEU A 92 10.15 -5.96 2.76
CA LEU A 92 8.90 -6.08 2.00
C LEU A 92 9.14 -5.94 0.49
N LEU A 93 10.01 -5.02 0.06
CA LEU A 93 10.40 -4.86 -1.35
C LEU A 93 11.09 -6.11 -1.92
N ASN A 94 11.95 -6.75 -1.13
CA ASN A 94 12.55 -8.05 -1.51
C ASN A 94 11.46 -9.12 -1.69
N GLY A 95 10.44 -9.13 -0.83
CA GLY A 95 9.25 -9.97 -0.99
C GLY A 95 8.41 -9.66 -2.23
N GLY A 96 8.64 -8.53 -2.90
CA GLY A 96 8.16 -8.25 -4.25
C GLY A 96 8.83 -9.09 -5.35
N GLY A 97 9.74 -9.99 -4.99
CA GLY A 97 10.31 -11.02 -5.86
C GLY A 97 9.89 -12.45 -5.55
N ASP A 98 8.91 -12.64 -4.68
CA ASP A 98 8.40 -13.98 -4.38
C ASP A 98 7.81 -14.65 -5.63
N ALA A 99 7.88 -15.98 -5.69
CA ALA A 99 7.28 -16.76 -6.76
C ALA A 99 5.74 -16.74 -6.68
N ASP A 100 5.19 -16.54 -5.48
CA ASP A 100 3.76 -16.46 -5.24
C ASP A 100 3.25 -15.01 -5.42
N GLY A 101 2.34 -14.82 -6.37
CA GLY A 101 1.76 -13.51 -6.64
C GLY A 101 0.89 -12.95 -5.55
N GLY A 102 0.32 -13.79 -4.69
CA GLY A 102 -0.41 -13.34 -3.51
C GLY A 102 0.53 -12.65 -2.51
N ILE A 103 1.74 -13.20 -2.30
CA ILE A 103 2.77 -12.56 -1.48
C ILE A 103 3.23 -11.24 -2.08
N VAL A 104 3.50 -11.21 -3.39
CA VAL A 104 3.93 -9.97 -4.06
C VAL A 104 2.88 -8.86 -3.89
N GLY A 105 1.61 -9.18 -4.16
CA GLY A 105 0.51 -8.22 -4.02
C GLY A 105 0.30 -7.77 -2.57
N GLN A 106 0.39 -8.69 -1.61
CA GLN A 106 0.31 -8.38 -0.17
C GLN A 106 1.41 -7.40 0.25
N ASN A 107 2.65 -7.66 -0.12
CA ASN A 107 3.78 -6.81 0.25
C ASN A 107 3.69 -5.42 -0.37
N LEU A 108 3.28 -5.32 -1.63
CA LEU A 108 3.01 -4.03 -2.29
C LEU A 108 1.84 -3.28 -1.64
N GLY A 109 0.82 -4.01 -1.15
CA GLY A 109 -0.26 -3.43 -0.34
C GLY A 109 0.25 -2.86 0.98
N TYR A 110 1.11 -3.58 1.69
CA TYR A 110 1.74 -3.12 2.94
C TYR A 110 2.58 -1.87 2.74
N LEU A 111 3.36 -1.82 1.67
CA LEU A 111 4.24 -0.68 1.33
C LEU A 111 3.48 0.65 1.18
N LYS A 112 2.17 0.63 0.89
CA LYS A 112 1.32 1.83 0.79
C LYS A 112 1.08 2.56 2.12
N ASN A 113 1.42 1.93 3.25
CA ASN A 113 1.23 2.49 4.60
C ASN A 113 2.49 3.16 5.16
N PHE A 114 3.58 3.21 4.40
CA PHE A 114 4.83 3.84 4.80
C PHE A 114 4.94 5.26 4.25
N ASN A 115 5.69 6.10 4.97
CA ASN A 115 5.95 7.46 4.55
C ASN A 115 7.12 7.49 3.56
N LEU A 116 7.26 8.59 2.81
CA LEU A 116 8.36 8.76 1.85
C LEU A 116 9.74 8.58 2.51
N ASP A 117 9.91 9.11 3.72
CA ASP A 117 11.17 9.06 4.47
C ASP A 117 11.54 7.65 4.97
N ASP A 118 10.62 6.69 4.91
CA ASP A 118 10.92 5.29 5.23
C ASP A 118 11.68 4.58 4.08
N PHE A 119 11.72 5.17 2.88
CA PHE A 119 12.37 4.61 1.68
C PHE A 119 13.75 5.22 1.45
N ASP A 120 14.76 4.37 1.34
CA ASP A 120 16.15 4.76 1.13
C ASP A 120 16.66 4.50 -0.30
N ALA A 121 17.96 4.72 -0.53
CA ALA A 121 18.60 4.47 -1.81
C ALA A 121 18.52 2.98 -2.23
N GLU A 122 18.57 2.06 -1.27
CA GLU A 122 18.40 0.63 -1.55
C GLU A 122 16.97 0.32 -1.99
N SER A 123 15.98 0.94 -1.36
CA SER A 123 14.57 0.84 -1.76
C SER A 123 14.39 1.27 -3.22
N ALA A 124 14.98 2.42 -3.59
CA ALA A 124 14.96 2.93 -4.96
C ALA A 124 15.64 1.96 -5.95
N ARG A 125 16.79 1.38 -5.56
CA ARG A 125 17.51 0.38 -6.37
C ARG A 125 16.68 -0.87 -6.61
N LEU A 126 16.04 -1.41 -5.57
CA LEU A 126 15.17 -2.59 -5.65
C LEU A 126 13.99 -2.34 -6.59
N ILE A 127 13.35 -1.18 -6.51
CA ILE A 127 12.25 -0.81 -7.40
C ILE A 127 12.71 -0.68 -8.84
N ASN A 128 13.86 -0.04 -9.09
CA ASN A 128 14.38 0.10 -10.46
C ASN A 128 14.68 -1.26 -11.09
N LEU A 129 15.25 -2.20 -10.33
CA LEU A 129 15.45 -3.57 -10.78
C LEU A 129 14.14 -4.25 -11.20
N LYS A 130 13.06 -4.01 -10.45
CA LYS A 130 11.72 -4.54 -10.74
C LYS A 130 11.12 -3.90 -11.98
N LEU A 131 11.26 -2.59 -12.16
CA LEU A 131 10.78 -1.88 -13.35
C LEU A 131 11.48 -2.33 -14.63
N SER A 132 12.79 -2.64 -14.57
CA SER A 132 13.55 -3.12 -15.73
C SER A 132 13.19 -4.54 -16.16
N SER A 133 12.48 -5.31 -15.34
CA SER A 133 12.09 -6.69 -15.68
C SER A 133 10.97 -6.75 -16.73
N THR A 134 11.03 -7.74 -17.62
CA THR A 134 10.05 -7.95 -18.69
C THR A 134 8.83 -8.77 -18.25
N ARG A 135 8.94 -9.53 -17.14
CA ARG A 135 7.89 -10.43 -16.65
C ARG A 135 7.79 -10.31 -15.13
N ILE A 136 7.09 -9.28 -14.69
CA ILE A 136 6.87 -9.02 -13.27
C ILE A 136 5.39 -8.97 -12.96
N GLN A 137 5.01 -9.68 -11.91
CA GLN A 137 3.66 -9.67 -11.39
C GLN A 137 3.41 -8.33 -10.68
N HIS A 138 2.17 -7.84 -10.72
CA HIS A 138 1.80 -6.56 -10.09
C HIS A 138 2.63 -5.36 -10.59
N TYR A 139 3.01 -5.35 -11.87
CA TYR A 139 3.79 -4.26 -12.47
C TYR A 139 3.20 -2.88 -12.20
N LYS A 140 1.86 -2.76 -12.25
CA LYS A 140 1.12 -1.53 -11.90
C LYS A 140 1.56 -0.98 -10.54
N ASP A 141 1.56 -1.81 -9.50
CA ASP A 141 1.84 -1.36 -8.14
C ASP A 141 3.31 -0.95 -7.99
N PHE A 142 4.26 -1.59 -8.69
CA PHE A 142 5.64 -1.12 -8.74
C PHE A 142 5.79 0.24 -9.44
N VAL A 143 5.07 0.46 -10.54
CA VAL A 143 5.08 1.75 -11.24
C VAL A 143 4.53 2.87 -10.35
N LEU A 144 3.41 2.62 -9.66
CA LEU A 144 2.83 3.60 -8.73
C LEU A 144 3.73 3.81 -7.50
N LEU A 145 4.38 2.78 -6.99
CA LEU A 145 5.34 2.92 -5.90
C LEU A 145 6.56 3.74 -6.34
N ALA A 146 7.05 3.52 -7.56
CA ALA A 146 8.14 4.32 -8.12
C ALA A 146 7.78 5.80 -8.23
N GLY A 147 6.57 6.12 -8.72
CA GLY A 147 6.03 7.48 -8.73
C GLY A 147 5.85 8.09 -7.35
N PHE A 148 5.44 7.29 -6.36
CA PHE A 148 5.36 7.72 -4.97
C PHE A 148 6.72 8.16 -4.42
N ILE A 149 7.76 7.38 -4.68
CA ILE A 149 9.12 7.59 -4.16
C ILE A 149 9.93 8.59 -5.01
N GLY A 150 9.59 8.75 -6.28
CA GLY A 150 10.33 9.58 -7.22
C GLY A 150 11.54 8.90 -7.86
N THR A 151 11.51 7.58 -8.05
CA THR A 151 12.60 6.79 -8.67
C THR A 151 12.22 6.24 -10.04
N GLY A 152 13.21 5.81 -10.84
CA GLY A 152 12.97 5.05 -12.07
C GLY A 152 12.47 5.88 -13.25
N LYS A 153 12.54 7.22 -13.15
CA LYS A 153 12.05 8.17 -14.14
C LYS A 153 12.46 7.83 -15.58
N ASP A 154 13.74 7.55 -15.82
CA ASP A 154 14.24 7.24 -17.17
C ASP A 154 13.70 5.91 -17.71
N ILE A 155 13.60 4.88 -16.85
CA ILE A 155 13.02 3.58 -17.21
C ILE A 155 11.56 3.75 -17.61
N LEU A 156 10.81 4.56 -16.84
CA LEU A 156 9.41 4.85 -17.09
C LEU A 156 9.21 5.66 -18.39
N TYR A 157 10.05 6.65 -18.67
CA TYR A 157 9.99 7.37 -19.96
C TYR A 157 10.23 6.46 -21.15
N GLN A 158 11.24 5.60 -21.10
CA GLN A 158 11.48 4.69 -22.21
C GLN A 158 10.27 3.77 -22.46
N LYS A 159 9.66 3.27 -21.38
CA LYS A 159 8.48 2.40 -21.49
C LYS A 159 7.20 3.11 -21.92
N VAL A 160 7.00 4.39 -21.60
CA VAL A 160 5.79 5.10 -22.06
C VAL A 160 5.83 5.32 -23.58
N LEU A 161 7.04 5.51 -24.13
CA LEU A 161 7.29 5.69 -25.57
C LEU A 161 7.25 4.37 -26.35
N ASP A 162 7.58 3.26 -25.70
CA ASP A 162 7.54 1.91 -26.28
C ASP A 162 6.12 1.55 -26.78
N ARG A 163 6.00 1.17 -28.05
CA ARG A 163 4.72 0.84 -28.69
C ARG A 163 4.14 -0.49 -28.21
N ASP A 164 4.97 -1.38 -27.71
CA ASP A 164 4.57 -2.71 -27.28
C ASP A 164 3.98 -2.71 -25.86
N VAL A 165 4.15 -1.61 -25.12
CA VAL A 165 3.56 -1.45 -23.78
C VAL A 165 2.05 -1.21 -23.90
N PRO A 166 1.20 -2.04 -23.25
CA PRO A 166 -0.25 -1.90 -23.33
C PRO A 166 -0.74 -0.54 -22.83
N GLY A 167 -1.81 0.00 -23.43
CA GLY A 167 -2.35 1.32 -23.09
C GLY A 167 -2.73 1.49 -21.62
N LYS A 168 -3.25 0.42 -20.97
CA LYS A 168 -3.52 0.42 -19.52
C LYS A 168 -2.24 0.55 -18.69
N THR A 169 -1.15 -0.08 -19.13
CA THR A 169 0.16 0.07 -18.47
C THR A 169 0.73 1.47 -18.70
N LYS A 170 0.61 2.00 -19.92
CA LYS A 170 1.02 3.39 -20.22
C LYS A 170 0.30 4.40 -19.34
N TRP A 171 -1.00 4.21 -19.10
CA TRP A 171 -1.77 5.05 -18.17
C TRP A 171 -1.11 5.13 -16.78
N TYR A 172 -0.77 3.99 -16.16
CA TYR A 172 -0.13 3.99 -14.84
C TYR A 172 1.29 4.58 -14.87
N ILE A 173 2.03 4.38 -15.97
CA ILE A 173 3.33 5.03 -16.15
C ILE A 173 3.19 6.55 -16.24
N SER A 174 2.22 7.04 -17.01
CA SER A 174 1.91 8.47 -17.11
C SER A 174 1.53 9.05 -15.75
N LEU A 175 0.69 8.37 -14.96
CA LEU A 175 0.37 8.79 -13.60
C LEU A 175 1.61 8.89 -12.70
N ALA A 176 2.49 7.90 -12.76
CA ALA A 176 3.72 7.90 -11.97
C ALA A 176 4.67 9.04 -12.38
N LEU A 177 4.87 9.27 -13.67
CA LEU A 177 5.67 10.38 -14.20
C LEU A 177 5.04 11.74 -13.88
N ALA A 178 3.72 11.86 -13.95
CA ALA A 178 2.98 13.06 -13.58
C ALA A 178 3.13 13.37 -12.09
N ARG A 179 3.10 12.34 -11.23
CA ARG A 179 3.40 12.48 -9.80
C ARG A 179 4.81 13.02 -9.56
N MET A 180 5.79 12.57 -10.35
CA MET A 180 7.17 13.10 -10.34
C MET A 180 7.33 14.49 -11.00
N GLY A 181 6.22 15.15 -11.37
CA GLY A 181 6.23 16.50 -11.91
C GLY A 181 6.53 16.61 -13.41
N ASN A 182 6.43 15.53 -14.19
CA ASN A 182 6.52 15.67 -15.65
C ASN A 182 5.26 16.37 -16.20
N SER A 183 5.43 17.56 -16.77
CA SER A 183 4.35 18.40 -17.28
C SER A 183 3.58 17.79 -18.45
N GLU A 184 4.25 17.09 -19.37
CA GLU A 184 3.62 16.43 -20.52
C GLU A 184 2.66 15.32 -20.07
N GLN A 185 3.08 14.50 -19.11
CA GLN A 185 2.28 13.41 -18.57
C GLN A 185 1.16 13.93 -17.67
N ILE A 186 1.37 15.04 -16.96
CA ILE A 186 0.27 15.76 -16.27
C ILE A 186 -0.80 16.18 -17.29
N ALA A 187 -0.39 16.84 -18.38
CA ALA A 187 -1.32 17.27 -19.43
C ALA A 187 -2.06 16.08 -20.06
N TYR A 188 -1.34 15.02 -20.43
CA TYR A 188 -1.92 13.79 -20.97
C TYR A 188 -2.97 13.18 -20.03
N CYS A 189 -2.66 13.06 -18.74
CA CYS A 189 -3.59 12.53 -17.76
C CYS A 189 -4.84 13.42 -17.64
N MET A 190 -4.67 14.74 -17.56
CA MET A 190 -5.78 15.68 -17.49
C MET A 190 -6.66 15.68 -18.74
N ASP A 191 -6.07 15.60 -19.94
CA ASP A 191 -6.83 15.57 -21.20
C ASP A 191 -7.70 14.32 -21.29
N LYS A 192 -7.16 13.16 -20.88
CA LYS A 192 -7.95 11.93 -20.77
C LYS A 192 -9.11 12.07 -19.79
N VAL A 193 -8.85 12.56 -18.59
CA VAL A 193 -9.88 12.71 -17.54
C VAL A 193 -10.98 13.67 -18.01
N ARG A 194 -10.61 14.81 -18.59
CA ARG A 194 -11.59 15.82 -19.07
C ARG A 194 -12.44 15.35 -20.24
N SER A 195 -11.98 14.34 -20.99
CA SER A 195 -12.75 13.77 -22.10
C SER A 195 -13.86 12.81 -21.65
N LEU A 196 -13.86 12.41 -20.37
CA LEU A 196 -14.83 11.48 -19.81
C LEU A 196 -16.03 12.23 -19.23
N PRO A 197 -17.25 11.68 -19.35
CA PRO A 197 -18.42 12.25 -18.70
C PRO A 197 -18.31 12.12 -17.18
N ILE A 198 -18.78 13.15 -16.46
CA ILE A 198 -18.90 13.11 -15.00
C ILE A 198 -20.03 12.14 -14.64
N ASN A 199 -19.71 11.05 -13.96
CA ASN A 199 -20.63 10.03 -13.45
C ASN A 199 -19.91 9.13 -12.44
N ASP A 200 -20.59 8.12 -11.91
CA ASP A 200 -20.01 7.17 -10.95
C ASP A 200 -18.75 6.47 -11.47
N ASN A 201 -18.69 6.11 -12.76
CA ASN A 201 -17.51 5.44 -13.32
C ASN A 201 -16.27 6.35 -13.30
N LEU A 202 -16.44 7.65 -13.59
CA LEU A 202 -15.35 8.61 -13.47
C LEU A 202 -14.88 8.70 -12.01
N LEU A 203 -15.82 8.87 -11.08
CA LEU A 203 -15.54 9.10 -9.67
C LEU A 203 -14.92 7.87 -8.99
N ASP A 204 -15.42 6.67 -9.28
CA ASP A 204 -15.02 5.45 -8.59
C ASP A 204 -13.69 4.89 -9.13
N TYR A 205 -13.42 5.08 -10.44
CA TYR A 205 -12.26 4.44 -11.09
C TYR A 205 -11.17 5.38 -11.59
N VAL A 206 -11.48 6.65 -11.84
CA VAL A 206 -10.54 7.57 -12.51
C VAL A 206 -10.09 8.70 -11.58
N VAL A 207 -10.99 9.26 -10.77
CA VAL A 207 -10.62 10.31 -9.80
C VAL A 207 -9.55 9.84 -8.79
N PRO A 208 -9.59 8.62 -8.24
CA PRO A 208 -8.52 8.15 -7.34
C PRO A 208 -7.15 8.11 -8.03
N ASP A 209 -7.11 7.68 -9.30
CA ASP A 209 -5.91 7.69 -10.15
C ASP A 209 -5.41 9.13 -10.37
N LEU A 210 -6.33 10.08 -10.62
CA LEU A 210 -6.00 11.50 -10.76
C LEU A 210 -5.38 12.08 -9.47
N LEU A 211 -5.98 11.81 -8.32
CA LEU A 211 -5.50 12.32 -7.03
C LEU A 211 -4.20 11.66 -6.58
N TYR A 212 -3.91 10.44 -7.05
CA TYR A 212 -2.61 9.82 -6.87
C TYR A 212 -1.46 10.70 -7.41
N MET A 213 -1.67 11.49 -8.46
CA MET A 213 -0.63 12.38 -9.00
C MET A 213 -0.19 13.47 -8.02
N ARG A 214 -1.01 13.82 -7.02
CA ARG A 214 -0.75 14.93 -6.07
C ARG A 214 -0.38 16.26 -6.75
N GLN A 215 -0.99 16.50 -7.91
CA GLN A 215 -0.84 17.75 -8.66
C GLN A 215 -2.07 18.64 -8.43
N LYS A 216 -1.84 19.94 -8.25
CA LYS A 216 -2.92 20.91 -7.96
C LYS A 216 -4.05 20.84 -9.00
N VAL A 217 -3.71 20.70 -10.28
CA VAL A 217 -4.69 20.61 -11.38
C VAL A 217 -5.70 19.45 -11.22
N GLY A 218 -5.28 18.34 -10.60
CA GLY A 218 -6.17 17.22 -10.32
C GLY A 218 -7.13 17.51 -9.18
N VAL A 219 -6.65 18.19 -8.12
CA VAL A 219 -7.49 18.65 -7.01
C VAL A 219 -8.47 19.72 -7.49
N ASP A 220 -8.00 20.68 -8.28
CA ASP A 220 -8.84 21.74 -8.85
C ASP A 220 -10.00 21.17 -9.68
N PHE A 221 -9.73 20.14 -10.49
CA PHE A 221 -10.77 19.42 -11.23
C PHE A 221 -11.79 18.74 -10.30
N CYS A 222 -11.35 18.18 -9.18
CA CYS A 222 -12.28 17.63 -8.20
C CYS A 222 -13.12 18.75 -7.55
N VAL A 223 -12.52 19.91 -7.26
CA VAL A 223 -13.23 21.07 -6.70
C VAL A 223 -14.27 21.62 -7.68
N THR A 224 -14.06 21.55 -9.01
CA THR A 224 -15.11 21.93 -9.97
C THR A 224 -16.31 20.99 -9.89
N ILE A 225 -16.07 19.68 -9.73
CA ILE A 225 -17.14 18.69 -9.54
C ILE A 225 -17.84 18.90 -8.17
N LEU A 226 -17.06 19.17 -7.11
CA LEU A 226 -17.58 19.44 -5.76
C LEU A 226 -18.60 20.59 -5.76
N ASN A 227 -18.33 21.64 -6.53
CA ASN A 227 -19.19 22.82 -6.65
C ASN A 227 -20.34 22.68 -7.66
N SER A 228 -20.42 21.58 -8.42
CA SER A 228 -21.54 21.32 -9.32
C SER A 228 -22.77 20.85 -8.54
N ASN A 229 -23.96 21.27 -8.98
CA ASN A 229 -25.25 20.81 -8.46
C ASN A 229 -25.91 19.75 -9.36
N GLU A 230 -25.21 19.29 -10.40
CA GLU A 230 -25.73 18.27 -11.32
C GLU A 230 -25.83 16.91 -10.63
N LYS A 231 -26.97 16.24 -10.82
CA LYS A 231 -27.27 14.92 -10.24
C LYS A 231 -26.84 13.80 -11.20
N LEU A 232 -25.54 13.68 -11.45
CA LEU A 232 -24.97 12.71 -12.40
C LEU A 232 -24.41 11.45 -11.75
N CYS A 233 -24.49 11.35 -10.42
CA CYS A 233 -24.00 10.22 -9.64
C CYS A 233 -25.15 9.52 -8.94
N HIS A 234 -24.91 8.33 -8.39
CA HIS A 234 -25.91 7.53 -7.70
C HIS A 234 -25.58 7.30 -6.24
N SER A 235 -26.61 7.20 -5.40
CA SER A 235 -26.49 6.85 -3.99
C SER A 235 -25.87 5.46 -3.82
N SER A 236 -25.07 5.28 -2.76
CA SER A 236 -24.45 3.99 -2.41
C SER A 236 -25.46 2.93 -1.91
N ASN A 237 -26.75 3.26 -1.79
CA ASN A 237 -27.80 2.31 -1.42
C ASN A 237 -28.12 1.38 -2.61
N PRO A 238 -27.82 0.07 -2.52
CA PRO A 238 -28.09 -0.86 -3.61
C PRO A 238 -29.58 -1.16 -3.80
N ASP A 239 -30.41 -0.97 -2.77
CA ASP A 239 -31.84 -1.28 -2.81
C ASP A 239 -32.66 -0.14 -3.45
N ASN A 240 -32.15 1.09 -3.38
CA ASN A 240 -32.76 2.27 -3.99
C ASN A 240 -31.67 3.22 -4.49
N SER A 241 -31.29 3.04 -5.76
CA SER A 241 -30.28 3.87 -6.43
C SER A 241 -30.92 5.17 -6.93
N GLU A 242 -30.77 6.24 -6.15
CA GLU A 242 -31.26 7.57 -6.51
C GLU A 242 -30.14 8.44 -7.08
N SER A 243 -30.48 9.31 -8.04
CA SER A 243 -29.53 10.29 -8.57
C SER A 243 -29.23 11.38 -7.54
N ILE A 244 -27.95 11.55 -7.24
CA ILE A 244 -27.41 12.50 -6.26
C ILE A 244 -26.38 13.43 -6.89
N VAL A 245 -26.10 14.53 -6.20
CA VAL A 245 -25.02 15.46 -6.57
C VAL A 245 -23.67 14.76 -6.39
N CYS A 246 -22.84 14.76 -7.43
CA CYS A 246 -21.52 14.11 -7.41
C CYS A 246 -20.57 14.69 -6.35
N GLY A 247 -20.81 15.92 -5.89
CA GLY A 247 -20.05 16.57 -4.82
C GLY A 247 -19.99 15.77 -3.52
N TYR A 248 -21.02 14.97 -3.19
CA TYR A 248 -20.99 14.11 -2.00
C TYR A 248 -19.88 13.05 -2.09
N LYS A 249 -19.76 12.36 -3.23
CA LYS A 249 -18.70 11.37 -3.45
C LYS A 249 -17.32 12.02 -3.53
N ILE A 250 -17.22 13.17 -4.20
CA ILE A 250 -15.95 13.92 -4.26
C ILE A 250 -15.45 14.32 -2.87
N LEU A 251 -16.36 14.70 -1.97
CA LEU A 251 -16.00 15.06 -0.61
C LEU A 251 -15.30 13.91 0.12
N GLU A 252 -15.86 12.70 0.04
CA GLU A 252 -15.28 11.49 0.61
C GLU A 252 -13.91 11.18 0.01
N ILE A 253 -13.79 11.32 -1.31
CA ILE A 253 -12.55 11.06 -2.05
C ILE A 253 -11.45 12.10 -1.72
N LEU A 254 -11.81 13.38 -1.54
CA LEU A 254 -10.87 14.46 -1.20
C LEU A 254 -10.44 14.45 0.26
N ALA A 255 -11.29 13.97 1.18
CA ALA A 255 -11.03 13.97 2.62
C ALA A 255 -9.66 13.39 3.03
N PRO A 256 -9.22 12.22 2.53
CA PRO A 256 -7.90 11.67 2.86
C PRO A 256 -6.74 12.32 2.08
N VAL A 257 -7.02 13.20 1.13
CA VAL A 257 -6.03 13.78 0.20
C VAL A 257 -5.68 15.22 0.58
N VAL A 258 -6.66 16.01 1.01
CA VAL A 258 -6.52 17.43 1.32
C VAL A 258 -6.54 17.65 2.82
N ILE A 259 -5.43 18.19 3.35
CA ILE A 259 -5.30 18.45 4.80
C ILE A 259 -6.20 19.62 5.20
N GLY A 260 -6.95 19.45 6.29
CA GLY A 260 -7.70 20.53 6.93
C GLY A 260 -9.09 20.83 6.34
N ILE A 261 -9.57 20.01 5.40
CA ILE A 261 -10.95 20.08 4.93
C ILE A 261 -11.91 19.89 6.12
N PRO A 262 -13.04 20.63 6.23
CA PRO A 262 -13.92 20.60 7.40
C PRO A 262 -14.81 19.34 7.43
N VAL A 263 -14.19 18.18 7.38
CA VAL A 263 -14.83 16.87 7.33
C VAL A 263 -14.25 16.00 8.44
N ALA A 264 -15.11 15.53 9.33
CA ALA A 264 -14.72 14.52 10.29
C ALA A 264 -14.65 13.17 9.58
N VAL A 265 -13.50 12.52 9.62
CA VAL A 265 -13.36 11.13 9.19
C VAL A 265 -13.25 10.23 10.41
N ASP A 266 -13.77 9.02 10.32
CA ASP A 266 -13.58 8.00 11.36
C ASP A 266 -12.19 7.36 11.29
N ALA A 267 -11.94 6.39 12.19
CA ALA A 267 -10.66 5.68 12.25
C ALA A 267 -10.33 4.88 10.97
N THR A 268 -11.32 4.64 10.12
CA THR A 268 -11.20 3.97 8.83
C THR A 268 -11.15 4.93 7.64
N GLY A 269 -11.22 6.24 7.89
CA GLY A 269 -11.16 7.27 6.85
C GLY A 269 -12.51 7.58 6.19
N PHE A 270 -13.61 6.98 6.66
CA PHE A 270 -14.94 7.30 6.15
C PHE A 270 -15.48 8.57 6.79
N VAL A 271 -16.21 9.36 6.01
CA VAL A 271 -16.81 10.60 6.47
C VAL A 271 -17.89 10.31 7.52
N ARG A 272 -17.72 10.87 8.72
CA ARG A 272 -18.76 10.89 9.75
C ARG A 272 -19.69 12.05 9.47
N VAL A 273 -20.94 11.77 9.13
CA VAL A 273 -21.90 12.85 8.88
C VAL A 273 -23.31 12.46 9.30
N ASP A 274 -23.95 13.39 10.01
CA ASP A 274 -25.38 13.33 10.32
C ASP A 274 -26.21 14.06 9.25
N ASN A 275 -25.63 15.05 8.57
CA ASN A 275 -26.24 15.82 7.48
C ASN A 275 -25.25 16.10 6.34
N TYR A 276 -25.35 15.33 5.25
CA TYR A 276 -24.48 15.45 4.07
C TYR A 276 -24.59 16.83 3.39
N GLU A 277 -25.78 17.43 3.34
CA GLU A 277 -26.00 18.71 2.64
C GLU A 277 -25.28 19.86 3.35
N GLU A 278 -25.41 19.93 4.68
CA GLU A 278 -24.70 20.93 5.48
C GLU A 278 -23.18 20.77 5.34
N LEU A 279 -22.70 19.53 5.39
CA LEU A 279 -21.28 19.22 5.25
C LEU A 279 -20.74 19.63 3.86
N LEU A 280 -21.48 19.32 2.79
CA LEU A 280 -21.11 19.69 1.43
C LEU A 280 -21.02 21.21 1.28
N ASN A 281 -21.97 21.96 1.83
CA ASN A 281 -21.96 23.42 1.78
C ASN A 281 -20.78 24.02 2.56
N LYS A 282 -20.45 23.49 3.74
CA LYS A 282 -19.25 23.88 4.49
C LYS A 282 -17.96 23.61 3.72
N ALA A 283 -17.85 22.44 3.09
CA ALA A 283 -16.69 22.09 2.29
C ALA A 283 -16.53 23.01 1.07
N ARG A 284 -17.64 23.32 0.36
CA ARG A 284 -17.63 24.26 -0.77
C ARG A 284 -17.14 25.64 -0.35
N GLN A 285 -17.64 26.17 0.77
CA GLN A 285 -17.21 27.46 1.29
C GLN A 285 -15.73 27.50 1.68
N TRP A 286 -15.17 26.38 2.16
CA TRP A 286 -13.76 26.30 2.55
C TRP A 286 -12.80 26.36 1.34
N PHE A 287 -13.24 25.92 0.15
CA PHE A 287 -12.44 25.98 -1.07
C PHE A 287 -12.52 27.32 -1.83
N LEU A 288 -13.36 28.27 -1.38
CA LEU A 288 -13.47 29.63 -1.93
C LEU A 288 -12.41 30.55 -1.33
#